data_AF-A0A7S1A0Y7-F1
#
_entry.id   AF-A0A7S1A0Y7-F1
#
_cell.length_a   1.000
_cell.length_b   1.000
_cell.length_c   1.000
_cell.angle_alpha   90.00
_cell.angle_beta   90.00
_cell.angle_gamma   90.00
#
_symmetry.space_group_name_H-M   'P 1'
#
loop_
_entity.id
_entity.type
_entity.pdbx_description
1 polymer ?
#
loop_
_entity_poly.entity_id
_entity_poly.type
_entity_poly.pdbx_seq_one_letter_code
_entity_poly.pdbx_strand_id
1 'polypeptide(L)'
;QKLRADGIACLRTRIGLSSDAPDPQIVCGFSYPADYNQVHLHLVMPPFRHMLLFRRPVFYLYEEVVASLDRSGIVKPHPAVDLRADKAQMEYIVALDKHR
;
A
#
# COMPACT_ATOMS: atom_id res chain seq x y z
N GLN A 1 11.77 10.20 -2.75
CA GLN A 1 11.57 10.97 -1.50
C GLN A 1 10.47 12.03 -1.61
N LYS A 2 10.46 12.93 -2.62
CA LYS A 2 9.47 14.03 -2.73
C LYS A 2 8.00 13.60 -2.79
N LEU A 3 7.65 12.60 -3.61
CA LEU A 3 6.25 12.19 -3.85
C LEU A 3 5.51 11.71 -2.58
N ARG A 4 6.17 10.90 -1.72
CA ARG A 4 5.57 10.42 -0.45
C ARG A 4 5.32 11.58 0.50
N ALA A 5 6.28 12.51 0.62
CA ALA A 5 6.15 13.67 1.48
C ALA A 5 5.01 14.59 1.02
N ASP A 6 4.94 14.89 -0.28
CA ASP A 6 3.89 15.72 -0.86
C ASP A 6 2.49 15.08 -0.67
N GLY A 7 2.40 13.76 -0.83
CA GLY A 7 1.17 13.00 -0.59
C GLY A 7 0.70 13.06 0.87
N ILE A 8 1.62 12.88 1.82
CA ILE A 8 1.32 12.98 3.26
C ILE A 8 0.89 14.39 3.63
N ALA A 9 1.59 15.42 3.13
CA ALA A 9 1.23 16.81 3.37
C ALA A 9 -0.19 17.13 2.88
N CYS A 10 -0.53 16.71 1.65
CA CYS A 10 -1.88 16.85 1.10
C CYS A 10 -2.93 16.15 1.96
N LEU A 11 -2.65 14.92 2.39
CA LEU A 11 -3.56 14.14 3.24
C LEU A 11 -3.82 14.82 4.58
N ARG A 12 -2.77 15.33 5.25
CA ARG A 12 -2.88 16.07 6.53
C ARG A 12 -3.83 17.26 6.40
N THR A 13 -3.67 18.04 5.32
CA THR A 13 -4.57 19.18 5.03
C THR A 13 -6.01 18.72 4.81
N ARG A 14 -6.23 17.61 4.09
CA ARG A 14 -7.57 17.11 3.78
C ARG A 14 -8.33 16.58 4.99
N ILE A 15 -7.64 15.98 5.95
CA ILE A 15 -8.24 15.41 7.17
C ILE A 15 -8.20 16.38 8.37
N GLY A 16 -7.74 17.62 8.16
CA GLY A 16 -7.69 18.64 9.21
C GLY A 16 -6.69 18.34 10.33
N LEU A 17 -5.65 17.53 10.05
CA LEU A 17 -4.60 17.21 11.01
C LEU A 17 -3.68 18.42 11.17
N SER A 18 -3.59 18.96 12.39
CA SER A 18 -2.67 20.06 12.77
C SER A 18 -1.23 19.70 12.39
N SER A 19 -0.38 20.69 12.04
CA SER A 19 1.05 20.48 11.80
C SER A 19 1.78 19.86 12.99
N ASP A 20 1.28 20.10 14.20
CA ASP A 20 1.93 19.69 15.45
C ASP A 20 1.48 18.29 15.89
N ALA A 21 0.46 17.73 15.22
CA ALA A 21 0.01 16.38 15.46
C ALA A 21 1.05 15.37 14.94
N PRO A 22 1.26 14.24 15.64
CA PRO A 22 2.15 13.18 15.18
C PRO A 22 1.74 12.70 13.79
N ASP A 23 2.71 12.20 13.03
CA ASP A 23 2.42 11.66 11.71
C ASP A 23 1.39 10.52 11.82
N PRO A 24 0.32 10.56 11.02
CA PRO A 24 -0.63 9.47 10.99
C PRO A 24 0.08 8.19 10.56
N GLN A 25 -0.33 7.05 11.13
CA GLN A 25 0.13 5.75 10.68
C GLN A 25 -0.38 5.55 9.24
N ILE A 26 0.51 5.66 8.26
CA ILE A 26 0.17 5.51 6.84
C ILE A 26 0.99 4.37 6.25
N VAL A 27 0.31 3.47 5.55
CA VAL A 27 0.95 2.52 4.63
C VAL A 27 0.97 3.15 3.24
N CYS A 28 2.17 3.27 2.67
CA CYS A 28 2.37 3.81 1.34
C CYS A 28 2.88 2.71 0.39
N GLY A 29 2.35 2.67 -0.82
CA GLY A 29 2.81 1.68 -1.80
C GLY A 29 2.09 1.72 -3.13
N PHE A 30 2.34 0.69 -3.93
CA PHE A 30 1.88 0.53 -5.30
C PHE A 30 1.23 -0.84 -5.46
N SER A 31 0.25 -0.95 -6.36
CA SER A 31 -0.37 -2.22 -6.70
C SER A 31 0.18 -2.74 -8.02
N TYR A 32 0.55 -4.03 -8.08
CA TYR A 32 0.88 -4.71 -9.33
C TYR A 32 0.40 -6.18 -9.32
N PRO A 33 -0.34 -6.63 -10.35
CA PRO A 33 -0.83 -5.85 -11.49
C PRO A 33 -1.82 -4.75 -11.07
N ALA A 34 -1.80 -3.62 -11.77
CA ALA A 34 -2.71 -2.52 -11.51
C ALA A 34 -3.96 -2.63 -12.40
N ASP A 35 -5.12 -2.21 -11.89
CA ASP A 35 -6.39 -2.19 -12.64
C ASP A 35 -6.33 -1.26 -13.86
N TYR A 36 -5.49 -0.22 -13.77
CA TYR A 36 -5.26 0.76 -14.82
C TYR A 36 -3.77 0.81 -15.16
N ASN A 37 -3.45 1.03 -16.44
CA ASN A 37 -2.08 1.16 -16.91
C ASN A 37 -1.49 2.56 -16.60
N GLN A 38 -1.61 3.00 -15.35
CA GLN A 38 -1.10 4.25 -14.81
C GLN A 38 -0.52 3.99 -13.42
N VAL A 39 0.55 4.71 -13.07
CA VAL A 39 1.19 4.55 -11.75
C VAL A 39 0.35 5.23 -10.69
N HIS A 40 -0.15 4.45 -9.73
CA HIS A 40 -0.91 4.95 -8.59
C HIS A 40 -0.12 4.76 -7.29
N LEU A 41 0.13 5.86 -6.58
CA LEU A 41 0.61 5.81 -5.21
C LEU A 41 -0.59 5.71 -4.26
N HIS A 42 -0.68 4.61 -3.53
CA HIS A 42 -1.65 4.44 -2.47
C HIS A 42 -1.10 5.03 -1.17
N LEU A 43 -1.89 5.90 -0.51
CA LEU A 43 -1.69 6.30 0.88
C LEU A 43 -2.88 5.78 1.67
N VAL A 44 -2.64 4.87 2.61
CA VAL A 44 -3.71 4.16 3.32
C VAL A 44 -3.55 4.43 4.81
N MET A 45 -4.60 5.00 5.43
CA MET A 45 -4.64 5.41 6.84
C MET A 45 -5.71 4.62 7.62
N PRO A 46 -5.48 4.29 8.91
CA PRO A 46 -6.41 3.49 9.71
C PRO A 46 -7.78 4.15 9.83
N PRO A 47 -8.83 3.38 10.19
CA PRO A 47 -8.74 2.02 10.74
C PRO A 47 -8.58 0.94 9.67
N PHE A 48 -7.53 0.13 9.80
CA PHE A 48 -7.45 -1.18 9.13
C PHE A 48 -7.30 -2.25 10.20
N ARG A 49 -8.11 -3.29 10.12
CA ARG A 49 -8.10 -4.39 11.09
C ARG A 49 -6.95 -5.37 10.84
N HIS A 50 -6.50 -5.48 9.59
CA HIS A 50 -5.48 -6.45 9.19
C HIS A 50 -4.44 -5.83 8.25
N MET A 51 -3.18 -5.79 8.69
CA MET A 51 -2.05 -5.35 7.85
C MET A 51 -1.70 -6.33 6.74
N LEU A 52 -2.30 -7.53 6.77
CA LEU A 52 -2.14 -8.55 5.73
C LEU A 52 -2.64 -8.08 4.35
N LEU A 53 -3.58 -7.12 4.31
CA LEU A 53 -4.10 -6.53 3.06
C LEU A 53 -3.02 -5.81 2.24
N PHE A 54 -1.93 -5.39 2.89
CA PHE A 54 -0.82 -4.67 2.25
C PHE A 54 0.44 -5.54 2.11
N ARG A 55 0.31 -6.85 2.33
CA ARG A 55 1.39 -7.80 2.07
C ARG A 55 1.26 -8.35 0.65
N ARG A 56 2.33 -9.00 0.21
CA ARG A 56 2.44 -9.74 -1.07
C ARG A 56 1.19 -10.61 -1.35
N PRO A 57 0.84 -10.84 -2.63
CA PRO A 57 1.67 -10.64 -3.82
C PRO A 57 1.41 -9.35 -4.61
N VAL A 58 0.34 -8.62 -4.29
CA VAL A 58 -0.13 -7.51 -5.14
C VAL A 58 0.31 -6.13 -4.68
N PHE A 59 0.64 -5.95 -3.39
CA PHE A 59 1.04 -4.66 -2.84
C PHE A 59 2.56 -4.58 -2.65
N TYR A 60 3.15 -3.48 -3.12
CA TYR A 60 4.58 -3.19 -3.06
C TYR A 60 4.79 -1.95 -2.20
N LEU A 61 5.47 -2.10 -1.07
CA LEU A 61 5.71 -0.98 -0.16
C LEU A 61 6.59 0.08 -0.84
N TYR A 62 6.31 1.36 -0.58
CA TYR A 62 7.05 2.48 -1.18
C TYR A 62 8.56 2.35 -0.92
N GLU A 63 8.93 2.02 0.31
CA GLU A 63 10.33 1.89 0.74
C GLU A 63 11.02 0.72 0.03
N GLU A 64 10.33 -0.39 -0.22
CA GLU A 64 10.85 -1.55 -0.96
C GLU A 64 11.07 -1.22 -2.44
N VAL A 65 10.13 -0.49 -3.04
CA VAL A 65 10.21 -0.03 -4.43
C VAL A 65 11.38 0.93 -4.61
N VAL A 66 11.48 1.96 -3.77
CA VAL A 66 12.60 2.92 -3.80
C VAL A 66 13.92 2.18 -3.65
N ALA A 67 14.05 1.32 -2.64
CA ALA A 67 15.29 0.58 -2.42
C ALA A 67 15.64 -0.38 -3.58
N SER A 68 14.64 -0.93 -4.28
CA SER A 68 14.88 -1.79 -5.46
C SER A 68 15.29 -1.00 -6.69
N LEU A 69 14.71 0.19 -6.89
CA LEU A 69 15.12 1.13 -7.93
C LEU A 69 16.54 1.65 -7.68
N ASP A 70 16.87 2.00 -6.45
CA ASP A 70 18.21 2.48 -6.07
C ASP A 70 19.28 1.39 -6.29
N ARG A 71 18.95 0.12 -6.00
CA ARG A 71 19.89 -1.00 -6.16
C ARG A 71 20.06 -1.49 -7.59
N SER A 72 18.97 -1.59 -8.35
CA SER A 72 18.98 -2.29 -9.65
C SER A 72 18.33 -1.52 -10.80
N GLY A 73 17.76 -0.34 -10.55
CA GLY A 73 17.03 0.44 -11.55
C GLY A 73 15.71 -0.19 -12.01
N ILE A 74 15.33 -1.33 -11.44
CA ILE A 74 14.14 -2.10 -11.81
C ILE A 74 13.47 -2.68 -10.57
N VAL A 75 12.15 -2.69 -10.57
CA VAL A 75 11.33 -3.43 -9.61
C VAL A 75 10.87 -4.71 -10.27
N LYS A 76 11.29 -5.85 -9.74
CA LYS A 76 10.83 -7.16 -10.24
C LYS A 76 9.44 -7.43 -9.68
N PRO A 77 8.48 -7.89 -10.50
CA PRO A 77 7.25 -8.45 -9.98
C PRO A 77 7.55 -9.53 -8.96
N HIS A 78 6.77 -9.57 -7.89
CA HIS A 78 6.73 -10.69 -6.98
C HIS A 78 6.49 -11.97 -7.77
N PRO A 79 7.08 -13.10 -7.33
CA PRO A 79 6.83 -14.39 -7.97
C PRO A 79 5.33 -14.59 -8.12
N ALA A 80 4.91 -15.10 -9.28
CA ALA A 80 3.50 -15.41 -9.51
C ALA A 80 3.05 -16.40 -8.43
N VAL A 81 2.31 -15.89 -7.44
CA VAL A 81 1.58 -16.72 -6.48
C VAL A 81 0.32 -17.16 -7.20
N ASP A 82 -0.10 -18.41 -7.01
CA ASP A 82 -1.38 -18.87 -7.55
C ASP A 82 -2.51 -18.02 -6.96
N LEU A 83 -2.97 -17.04 -7.76
CA LEU A 83 -4.01 -16.09 -7.38
C LEU A 83 -5.33 -16.78 -7.01
N ARG A 84 -5.51 -18.07 -7.34
CA ARG A 84 -6.69 -18.85 -6.93
C ARG A 84 -6.59 -19.32 -5.47
N ALA A 85 -5.41 -19.73 -5.01
CA ALA A 85 -5.16 -20.05 -3.61
C ALA A 85 -5.24 -18.79 -2.73
N ASP A 86 -4.71 -17.67 -3.24
CA ASP A 86 -4.79 -16.38 -2.57
C ASP A 86 -6.17 -15.74 -2.64
N LYS A 87 -7.02 -16.05 -3.62
CA LYS A 87 -8.41 -15.59 -3.63
C LYS A 87 -9.17 -16.10 -2.42
N ALA A 88 -9.00 -17.38 -2.05
CA ALA A 88 -9.60 -17.92 -0.83
C ALA A 88 -9.02 -17.27 0.44
N GLN A 89 -7.71 -16.99 0.46
CA GLN A 89 -7.06 -16.29 1.57
C GLN A 89 -7.50 -14.83 1.67
N MET A 90 -7.67 -14.14 0.55
CA MET A 90 -8.12 -12.76 0.46
C MET A 90 -9.60 -12.65 0.78
N GLU A 91 -10.44 -13.56 0.29
CA GLU A 91 -11.85 -13.69 0.68
C GLU A 91 -11.98 -13.99 2.17
N TYR A 92 -11.10 -14.82 2.73
CA TYR A 92 -11.04 -15.06 4.17
C TYR A 92 -10.64 -13.80 4.95
N ILE A 93 -9.61 -13.07 4.52
CA ILE A 93 -9.19 -11.80 5.16
C ILE A 93 -10.31 -10.76 5.06
N VAL A 94 -11.01 -10.67 3.92
CA VAL A 94 -12.17 -9.80 3.71
C VAL A 94 -13.37 -10.25 4.55
N ALA A 95 -13.60 -11.55 4.72
CA ALA A 95 -14.67 -12.08 5.55
C ALA A 95 -14.41 -11.83 7.05
N LEU A 96 -13.15 -11.93 7.50
CA LEU A 96 -12.75 -11.51 8.85
C LEU A 96 -13.07 -10.04 9.11
N ASP A 97 -12.97 -9.19 8.08
CA ASP A 97 -13.29 -7.77 8.18
C ASP A 97 -14.81 -7.50 8.25
N LYS A 98 -15.64 -8.31 7.57
CA LYS A 98 -17.11 -8.13 7.47
C LYS A 98 -17.94 -8.63 8.65
N HIS A 99 -17.46 -9.57 9.47
CA HIS A 99 -18.26 -10.21 10.52
C HIS A 99 -18.26 -9.51 11.90
N ARG A 100 -17.97 -8.19 11.95
CA ARG A 100 -18.10 -7.34 13.15
C ARG A 100 -18.29 -5.88 12.80
#